data_AF-A0A7U9NHX7-F1
#
_entry.id   AF-A0A7U9NHX7-F1
#
_cell.length_a   1.000
_cell.length_b   1.000
_cell.length_c   1.000
_cell.angle_alpha   90.00
_cell.angle_beta   90.00
_cell.angle_gamma   90.00
#
_symmetry.space_group_name_H-M   'P 1'
#
loop_
_entity.id
_entity.type
_entity.pdbx_description
1 polymer ?
#
loop_
_entity_poly.entity_id
_entity_poly.type
_entity_poly.pdbx_seq_one_letter_code
_entity_poly.pdbx_strand_id
1 'polypeptide(L)' 'MLKVLLVVPYPKLEETAKRIYSKHFERRDIHMDIRVIQAEEIEKMLWNETYDLIIGRGHTATLLLKE' A
#
# COMPACT_ATOMS: atom_id res chain seq x y z
N MET A 1 -5.01 -2.96 -16.04
CA MET A 1 -4.22 -3.61 -14.97
C MET A 1 -4.42 -2.77 -13.74
N LEU A 2 -5.11 -3.31 -12.73
CA LEU A 2 -5.46 -2.61 -11.50
C LEU A 2 -4.19 -2.35 -10.70
N LYS A 3 -3.82 -1.09 -10.48
CA LYS A 3 -2.67 -0.68 -9.66
C LYS A 3 -3.13 -0.44 -8.23
N VAL A 4 -2.68 -1.27 -7.32
CA VAL A 4 -3.03 -1.20 -5.90
C VAL A 4 -1.78 -0.86 -5.09
N LEU A 5 -1.87 0.09 -4.17
CA LEU A 5 -0.84 0.32 -3.16
C LEU A 5 -1.31 -0.18 -1.79
N LEU A 6 -0.57 -1.11 -1.21
CA LEU A 6 -0.71 -1.49 0.19
C LEU A 6 0.34 -0.77 1.04
N VAL A 7 -0.14 0.13 1.90
CA VAL A 7 0.69 0.86 2.85
C VAL A 7 0.78 0.10 4.17
N VAL A 8 2.01 -0.22 4.58
CA VAL A 8 2.28 -0.92 5.83
C VAL A 8 3.16 -0.08 6.76
N PRO A 9 2.97 -0.13 8.10
CA PRO A 9 3.68 0.74 9.02
C PRO A 9 5.09 0.25 9.39
N TYR A 10 5.49 -0.99 9.05
CA TYR A 10 6.82 -1.51 9.38
C TYR A 10 7.29 -2.66 8.46
N PRO A 11 8.62 -2.87 8.31
CA PRO A 11 9.20 -3.82 7.35
C PRO A 11 8.75 -5.27 7.52
N LYS A 12 8.56 -5.75 8.76
CA LYS A 12 8.12 -7.13 8.99
C LYS A 12 6.73 -7.43 8.40
N LEU A 13 5.85 -6.43 8.34
CA LEU A 13 4.54 -6.58 7.71
C LEU A 13 4.65 -6.56 6.19
N GLU A 14 5.56 -5.76 5.63
CA GLU A 14 5.85 -5.74 4.20
C GLU A 14 6.28 -7.12 3.71
N GLU A 15 7.24 -7.76 4.39
CA GLU A 15 7.72 -9.09 4.05
C GLU A 15 6.56 -10.12 4.07
N THR A 16 5.74 -10.06 5.11
CA THR A 16 4.58 -10.95 5.27
C THR A 16 3.56 -10.73 4.15
N ALA A 17 3.26 -9.46 3.84
CA ALA A 17 2.31 -9.10 2.79
C ALA A 17 2.81 -9.52 1.41
N LYS A 18 4.10 -9.28 1.09
CA LYS A 18 4.74 -9.72 -0.16
C LYS A 18 4.64 -11.23 -0.32
N ARG A 19 4.92 -12.01 0.74
CA ARG A 19 4.81 -13.47 0.72
C ARG A 19 3.39 -13.97 0.50
N ILE A 20 2.39 -13.32 1.12
CA ILE A 20 0.98 -13.68 0.92
C ILE A 20 0.55 -13.34 -0.50
N TYR A 21 0.94 -12.16 -1.00
CA TYR A 21 0.60 -11.72 -2.35
C TYR A 21 1.14 -12.68 -3.40
N SER A 22 2.45 -12.98 -3.38
CA SER A 22 3.06 -13.89 -4.36
C SER A 22 2.48 -15.30 -4.31
N LYS A 23 2.12 -15.79 -3.11
CA LYS A 23 1.61 -17.14 -2.94
C LYS A 23 0.13 -17.31 -3.32
N HIS A 24 -0.69 -16.28 -3.12
CA HIS A 24 -2.15 -16.44 -3.15
C HIS A 24 -2.88 -15.48 -4.10
N PHE A 25 -2.28 -14.33 -4.44
CA PHE A 25 -2.99 -13.23 -5.09
C PHE A 25 -2.28 -12.69 -6.34
N GLU A 26 -1.08 -13.16 -6.66
CA GLU A 26 -0.37 -12.75 -7.86
C GLU A 26 -1.15 -13.17 -9.11
N ARG A 27 -1.66 -12.16 -9.84
CA ARG A 27 -2.45 -12.31 -11.05
C ARG A 27 -2.03 -11.26 -12.07
N ARG A 28 -2.16 -11.56 -13.36
CA ARG A 28 -1.68 -10.67 -14.45
C ARG A 28 -2.47 -9.36 -14.56
N ASP A 29 -3.68 -9.34 -14.04
CA ASP A 29 -4.61 -8.21 -14.11
C ASP A 29 -4.45 -7.22 -12.95
N ILE A 30 -3.73 -7.60 -11.88
CA ILE A 30 -3.50 -6.79 -10.68
C ILE A 30 -1.99 -6.56 -10.51
N HIS A 31 -1.61 -5.30 -10.36
CA HIS A 31 -0.26 -4.91 -9.97
C HIS A 31 -0.33 -4.31 -8.56
N MET A 32 0.18 -5.06 -7.58
CA MET A 32 0.22 -4.63 -6.19
C MET A 32 1.61 -4.13 -5.82
N ASP A 33 1.71 -2.85 -5.50
CA ASP A 33 2.84 -2.28 -4.79
C ASP A 33 2.62 -2.41 -3.28
N ILE A 34 3.65 -2.85 -2.56
CA ILE A 34 3.61 -2.96 -1.09
C ILE A 34 4.76 -2.12 -0.57
N ARG A 35 4.44 -1.04 0.15
CA ARG A 35 5.44 -0.07 0.63
C ARG A 35 5.30 0.16 2.13
N VAL A 36 6.45 0.24 2.80
CA VAL A 36 6.53 0.72 4.18
C VAL A 36 6.52 2.24 4.13
N ILE A 37 5.47 2.86 4.66
CA ILE A 37 5.34 4.32 4.72
C ILE A 37 4.86 4.67 6.13
N GLN A 38 5.58 5.57 6.80
CA GLN A 38 5.16 6.05 8.11
C GLN A 38 4.01 7.03 7.98
N ALA A 39 3.19 7.16 9.02
CA ALA A 39 1.99 8.00 8.99
C ALA A 39 2.34 9.47 8.65
N GLU A 40 3.45 9.96 9.21
CA GLU A 40 3.97 11.31 9.05
C GLU A 40 4.53 11.58 7.64
N GLU A 41 4.86 10.52 6.90
CA GLU A 41 5.34 10.60 5.53
C GLU A 41 4.17 10.65 4.53
N ILE A 42 3.02 10.07 4.88
CA ILE A 42 1.81 10.09 4.04
C ILE A 42 1.29 11.51 3.86
N GLU A 43 1.22 12.30 4.94
CA GLU A 43 0.79 13.70 4.87
C GLU A 43 1.74 14.59 4.06
N LYS A 44 2.97 14.13 3.81
CA LYS A 44 4.00 14.86 3.05
C LYS A 44 4.24 14.28 1.66
N MET A 45 3.60 13.16 1.33
CA MET A 45 3.81 12.48 0.08
C MET A 45 3.07 13.20 -1.03
N LEU A 46 3.81 13.66 -2.03
CA LEU A 46 3.24 13.99 -3.32
C LEU A 46 3.00 12.68 -4.06
N TRP A 47 1.74 12.28 -4.20
CA TRP A 47 1.30 11.09 -4.95
C TRP A 47 1.57 11.27 -6.45
N ASN A 48 2.84 11.20 -6.85
CA ASN A 48 3.26 11.34 -8.24
C ASN A 48 2.88 10.12 -9.08
N GLU A 49 2.66 8.97 -8.42
CA GLU A 49 2.19 7.74 -9.04
C GLU A 49 0.68 7.60 -8.82
N THR A 50 -0.06 7.37 -9.90
CA THR A 50 -1.51 7.12 -9.84
C THR A 50 -1.79 5.65 -9.52
N TYR A 51 -2.49 5.43 -8.41
CA TYR A 51 -3.02 4.14 -8.00
C TYR A 51 -4.54 4.14 -8.14
N ASP A 52 -5.12 3.01 -8.59
CA ASP A 52 -6.57 2.83 -8.67
C ASP A 52 -7.18 2.57 -7.28
N LEU A 53 -6.36 2.05 -6.35
CA LEU A 53 -6.76 1.73 -4.98
C LEU A 53 -5.57 1.87 -4.03
N ILE A 54 -5.79 2.50 -2.88
CA ILE A 54 -4.83 2.54 -1.76
C ILE A 54 -5.45 1.82 -0.57
N ILE A 55 -4.69 0.90 0.02
CA ILE A 55 -5.08 0.12 1.20
C ILE A 55 -4.16 0.51 2.36
N GLY A 56 -4.73 1.04 3.43
CA GLY A 56 -4.05 1.29 4.69
C GLY A 56 -4.82 0.69 5.86
N ARG A 57 -4.23 0.74 7.07
CA ARG A 57 -4.91 0.30 8.30
C ARG A 57 -4.78 1.33 9.42
N GLY A 58 -5.84 1.48 10.22
CA GLY A 58 -5.83 2.30 11.43
C GLY A 58 -5.53 3.76 11.11
N HIS A 59 -4.59 4.36 11.85
CA HIS A 59 -4.24 5.77 11.69
C HIS A 59 -3.84 6.13 10.25
N THR A 60 -3.03 5.29 9.59
CA THR A 60 -2.68 5.44 8.17
C THR A 60 -3.91 5.54 7.26
N ALA A 61 -4.93 4.71 7.46
CA ALA A 61 -6.16 4.77 6.67
C ALA A 61 -6.94 6.08 6.91
N THR A 62 -6.97 6.55 8.16
CA THR A 62 -7.58 7.84 8.48
C THR A 62 -6.87 9.01 7.79
N LEU A 63 -5.53 8.96 7.67
CA LEU A 63 -4.77 9.99 6.97
C LEU A 63 -5.01 9.95 5.46
N LEU A 64 -5.04 8.75 4.87
CA LEU A 64 -5.31 8.55 3.44
C LEU A 64 -6.71 9.00 3.00
N LEU A 65 -7.70 9.03 3.90
CA LEU A 65 -9.06 9.49 3.62
C LEU A 65 -9.24 11.01 3.68
N LYS A 66 -8.23 11.75 4.19
CA LYS A 66 -8.29 13.21 4.30
C LYS A 66 -7.81 13.93 3.03
N GLU A 67 -7.21 13.21 2.09
CA GLU A 67 -6.90 13.67 0.74
C GLU A 67 -8.06 13.37 -0.22
#